data_AF-A0A1H9ZX62-F1
#
_entry.id   AF-A0A1H9ZX62-F1
#
_cell.length_a   1.000
_cell.length_b   1.000
_cell.length_c   1.000
_cell.angle_alpha   90.00
_cell.angle_beta   90.00
_cell.angle_gamma   90.00
#
_symmetry.space_group_name_H-M   'P 1'
#
loop_
_entity.id
_entity.type
_entity.pdbx_description
1 polymer ?
#
loop_
_entity_poly.entity_id
_entity_poly.type
_entity_poly.pdbx_seq_one_letter_code
_entity_poly.pdbx_strand_id
1 'polypeptide(L)'
;MHAPKDRKEAYRQMRAKQAAERDRARKGMLAGEERYLPARDKGPARKFARDWVDSRRLPSQYFLPFSLLILLATWVPWPPEIRATVLNIVIAVGWPIMMIGVVVTGVYVAWKVKREVASKLPDESVKGVGFYAAMRALQIRKLRFPPPTVAPGGKPVTPKR
;
A
#
# COMPACT_ATOMS: atom_id res chain seq x y z
N MET A 1 3.79 9.17 -44.08
CA MET A 1 4.18 9.96 -42.89
C MET A 1 4.04 11.43 -43.27
N HIS A 2 2.97 12.11 -42.83
CA HIS A 2 2.79 13.54 -43.14
C HIS A 2 3.56 14.38 -42.12
N ALA A 3 4.53 15.16 -42.59
CA ALA A 3 5.25 16.13 -41.78
C ALA A 3 4.30 17.26 -41.35
N PRO A 4 4.32 17.71 -40.07
CA PRO A 4 3.39 18.73 -39.58
C PRO A 4 3.71 20.09 -40.23
N LYS A 5 2.74 20.66 -40.94
CA LYS A 5 2.84 21.96 -41.63
C LYS A 5 2.74 23.17 -40.67
N ASP A 6 2.39 22.95 -39.40
CA ASP A 6 2.17 24.02 -38.43
C ASP A 6 2.70 23.64 -37.03
N ARG A 7 3.43 24.57 -36.40
CA ARG A 7 4.00 24.44 -35.03
C ARG A 7 2.90 24.12 -34.01
N LYS A 8 1.67 24.59 -34.24
CA LYS A 8 0.50 24.35 -33.40
C LYS A 8 -0.03 22.91 -33.53
N GLU A 9 0.05 22.32 -34.72
CA GLU A 9 -0.31 20.92 -34.95
C GLU A 9 0.73 19.95 -34.41
N ALA A 10 2.02 20.26 -34.58
CA ALA A 10 3.10 19.51 -33.96
C ALA A 10 2.97 19.48 -32.42
N TYR A 11 2.63 20.61 -31.79
CA TYR A 11 2.43 20.69 -30.35
C TYR A 11 1.20 19.90 -29.88
N ARG A 12 0.09 19.94 -30.63
CA ARG A 12 -1.10 19.11 -30.35
C ARG A 12 -0.81 17.62 -30.46
N GLN A 13 -0.09 17.20 -31.50
CA GLN A 13 0.32 15.80 -31.66
C GLN A 13 1.29 15.34 -30.56
N MET A 14 2.22 16.20 -30.14
CA MET A 14 3.14 15.93 -29.03
C MET A 14 2.40 15.77 -27.69
N ARG A 15 1.45 16.66 -27.39
CA ARG A 15 0.58 16.55 -26.20
C ARG A 15 -0.28 15.29 -26.22
N ALA A 16 -0.85 14.94 -27.37
CA ALA A 16 -1.64 13.71 -27.52
C ALA A 16 -0.78 12.45 -27.33
N LYS A 17 0.44 12.42 -27.88
CA LYS A 17 1.40 11.32 -27.66
C LYS A 17 1.81 11.20 -26.20
N GLN A 18 2.15 12.31 -25.54
CA GLN A 18 2.47 12.30 -24.11
C GLN A 18 1.29 11.84 -23.24
N ALA A 19 0.06 12.26 -23.57
CA ALA A 19 -1.13 11.79 -22.86
C ALA A 19 -1.32 10.29 -23.05
N ALA A 20 -1.17 9.78 -24.28
CA ALA A 20 -1.26 8.35 -24.58
C ALA A 20 -0.16 7.52 -23.90
N GLU A 21 1.07 8.02 -23.80
CA GLU A 21 2.16 7.37 -23.07
C GLU A 21 1.90 7.32 -21.56
N ARG A 22 1.39 8.42 -20.97
CA ARG A 22 0.99 8.44 -19.56
C ARG A 22 -0.13 7.45 -19.29
N ASP A 23 -1.10 7.35 -20.19
CA ASP A 23 -2.20 6.39 -20.08
C ASP A 23 -1.72 4.94 -20.22
N ARG A 24 -0.79 4.66 -21.14
CA ARG A 24 -0.15 3.34 -21.26
C ARG A 24 0.67 2.99 -20.02
N ALA A 25 1.46 3.93 -19.50
CA ALA A 25 2.20 3.72 -18.26
C ALA A 25 1.25 3.47 -17.08
N ARG A 26 0.15 4.22 -16.99
CA ARG A 26 -0.88 4.01 -15.96
C ARG A 26 -1.55 2.64 -16.10
N LYS A 27 -1.92 2.23 -17.32
CA LYS A 27 -2.51 0.92 -17.58
C LYS A 27 -1.52 -0.23 -17.30
N GLY A 28 -0.27 -0.10 -17.70
CA GLY A 28 0.79 -1.08 -17.39
C GLY A 28 1.08 -1.18 -15.88
N MET A 29 1.05 -0.06 -15.16
CA MET A 29 1.13 -0.05 -13.68
C MET A 29 -0.08 -0.73 -13.03
N LEU A 30 -1.29 -0.48 -13.53
CA LEU A 30 -2.53 -1.13 -13.06
C LEU A 30 -2.54 -2.62 -13.36
N ALA A 31 -1.98 -3.03 -14.51
CA ALA A 31 -1.83 -4.42 -14.91
C ALA A 31 -0.71 -5.15 -14.14
N GLY A 32 0.11 -4.43 -13.37
CA GLY A 32 1.21 -4.99 -12.61
C GLY A 32 2.42 -5.37 -13.48
N GLU A 33 2.56 -4.80 -14.67
CA GLU A 33 3.69 -5.03 -15.56
C GLU A 33 4.99 -4.53 -14.92
N GLU A 34 5.97 -5.43 -14.82
CA GLU A 34 7.24 -5.20 -14.09
C GLU A 34 8.06 -4.03 -14.65
N ARG A 35 7.89 -3.71 -15.94
CA ARG A 35 8.54 -2.58 -16.62
C ARG A 35 8.10 -1.23 -16.08
N TYR A 36 6.84 -1.09 -15.64
CA TYR A 36 6.27 0.16 -15.17
C TYR A 36 6.29 0.31 -13.65
N LEU A 37 6.81 -0.69 -12.92
CA LEU A 37 6.97 -0.61 -11.48
C LEU A 37 8.19 0.26 -11.09
N PRO A 38 8.13 1.01 -9.97
CA PRO A 38 9.31 1.67 -9.41
C PRO A 38 10.42 0.66 -9.09
N ALA A 39 11.69 1.04 -9.24
CA ALA A 39 12.84 0.16 -9.02
C ALA A 39 12.82 -0.57 -7.65
N ARG A 40 12.24 0.06 -6.61
CA ARG A 40 12.05 -0.51 -5.26
C ARG A 40 11.00 -1.63 -5.16
N ASP A 41 10.08 -1.70 -6.12
CA ASP A 41 8.94 -2.63 -6.16
C ASP A 41 9.13 -3.77 -7.17
N LYS A 42 10.24 -3.75 -7.93
CA LYS A 42 10.62 -4.75 -8.93
C LYS A 42 11.17 -6.02 -8.28
N GLY A 43 11.05 -7.14 -9.00
CA GLY A 43 11.61 -8.43 -8.61
C GLY A 43 10.57 -9.39 -8.02
N PRO A 44 10.75 -10.70 -8.25
CA PRO A 44 9.79 -11.73 -7.83
C PRO A 44 9.66 -11.83 -6.30
N ALA A 45 10.73 -11.57 -5.53
CA ALA A 45 10.66 -11.51 -4.06
C ALA A 45 9.76 -10.38 -3.55
N ARG A 46 9.81 -9.20 -4.17
CA ARG A 46 8.96 -8.05 -3.83
C ARG A 46 7.53 -8.26 -4.28
N LYS A 47 7.32 -8.87 -5.45
CA LYS A 47 5.99 -9.28 -5.92
C LYS A 47 5.33 -10.25 -4.94
N PHE A 48 6.05 -11.29 -4.52
CA PHE A 48 5.56 -12.24 -3.52
C PHE A 48 5.19 -11.54 -2.20
N ALA A 49 6.05 -10.64 -1.71
CA ALA A 49 5.76 -9.86 -0.51
C ALA A 49 4.47 -9.03 -0.64
N ARG A 50 4.23 -8.40 -1.80
CA ARG A 50 3.00 -7.65 -2.09
C ARG A 50 1.78 -8.57 -2.04
N ASP A 51 1.81 -9.68 -2.77
CA ASP A 51 0.68 -10.61 -2.88
C ASP A 51 0.38 -11.30 -1.53
N TRP A 52 1.43 -11.62 -0.76
CA TRP A 52 1.29 -12.21 0.58
C TRP A 52 0.61 -11.26 1.57
N VAL A 53 0.96 -9.97 1.54
CA VAL A 53 0.38 -8.92 2.39
C VAL A 53 -1.03 -8.56 1.94
N ASP A 54 -1.27 -8.50 0.62
CA ASP A 54 -2.56 -8.10 0.05
C ASP A 54 -3.60 -9.22 0.12
N SER A 55 -3.19 -10.49 0.23
CA SER A 55 -4.08 -11.64 0.42
C SER A 55 -4.60 -11.80 1.86
N ARG A 56 -4.03 -11.10 2.84
CA ARG A 56 -4.38 -11.23 4.27
C ARG A 56 -5.05 -9.99 4.83
N ARG A 57 -5.95 -10.19 5.80
CA ARG A 57 -6.46 -9.10 6.65
C ARG A 57 -5.48 -8.91 7.80
N LEU A 58 -4.76 -7.80 7.79
CA LEU A 58 -3.76 -7.49 8.80
C LEU A 58 -4.31 -6.44 9.78
N PRO A 59 -4.10 -6.57 11.10
CA PRO A 59 -4.55 -5.57 12.08
C PRO A 59 -4.06 -4.16 11.76
N SER A 60 -2.85 -4.04 11.21
CA SER A 60 -2.22 -2.80 10.78
C SER A 60 -3.05 -1.97 9.79
N GLN A 61 -3.95 -2.59 9.00
CA GLN A 61 -4.81 -1.85 8.08
C GLN A 61 -5.90 -1.03 8.80
N TYR A 62 -6.21 -1.38 10.05
CA TYR A 62 -7.17 -0.66 10.89
C TYR A 62 -6.53 0.47 11.70
N PHE A 63 -5.21 0.68 11.56
CA PHE A 63 -4.51 1.77 12.22
C PHE A 63 -5.15 3.12 11.93
N LEU A 64 -5.30 3.49 10.64
CA LEU A 64 -5.87 4.80 10.29
C LEU A 64 -7.30 5.01 10.81
N PRO A 65 -8.28 4.09 10.61
CA PRO A 65 -9.62 4.31 11.15
C PRO A 65 -9.62 4.36 12.68
N PHE A 66 -8.76 3.59 13.36
CA PHE A 66 -8.64 3.65 14.81
C PHE A 66 -8.04 4.98 15.29
N SER A 67 -7.01 5.48 14.62
CA SER A 67 -6.44 6.82 14.90
C SER A 67 -7.47 7.93 14.66
N LEU A 68 -8.28 7.81 13.60
CA LEU A 68 -9.35 8.78 13.32
C LEU A 68 -10.44 8.73 14.39
N LEU A 69 -10.85 7.54 14.85
CA LEU A 69 -11.82 7.40 15.95
C LEU A 69 -11.31 8.04 17.24
N ILE A 70 -10.04 7.81 17.58
CA ILE A 70 -9.38 8.46 18.72
C ILE A 70 -9.42 9.98 18.59
N LEU A 71 -9.09 10.50 17.41
CA LEU A 71 -9.09 11.95 17.16
C LEU A 71 -10.51 12.54 17.21
N LEU A 72 -11.52 11.83 16.70
CA LEU A 72 -12.90 12.29 16.81
C LEU A 72 -13.37 12.29 18.28
N ALA A 73 -12.99 11.26 19.06
CA ALA A 73 -13.33 11.19 20.48
C ALA A 73 -12.77 12.37 21.29
N THR A 74 -11.63 12.95 20.87
CA THR A 74 -11.04 14.15 21.51
C THR A 74 -11.66 15.47 21.07
N TRP A 75 -12.29 15.52 19.89
CA TRP A 75 -12.98 16.70 19.35
C TRP A 75 -14.44 16.82 19.79
N VAL A 76 -15.05 15.74 20.28
CA VAL A 76 -16.41 15.80 20.83
C VAL A 76 -16.40 16.62 22.13
N PRO A 77 -17.29 17.62 22.27
CA PRO A 77 -17.38 18.45 23.47
C PRO A 77 -18.06 17.69 24.61
N TRP A 78 -17.29 16.82 25.27
CA TRP A 78 -17.74 16.12 26.46
C TRP A 78 -17.78 17.04 27.69
N PRO A 79 -18.65 16.75 28.67
CA PRO A 79 -18.56 17.34 30.00
C PRO A 79 -17.13 17.18 30.57
N PRO A 80 -16.58 18.19 31.30
CA PRO A 80 -15.18 18.17 31.74
C PRO A 80 -14.77 16.92 32.51
N GLU A 81 -15.65 16.38 33.35
CA GLU A 81 -15.44 15.16 34.15
C GLU A 81 -15.26 13.91 33.27
N ILE A 82 -16.05 13.81 32.20
CA ILE A 82 -16.02 12.69 31.25
C ILE A 82 -14.83 12.85 30.31
N ARG A 83 -14.54 14.08 29.88
CA ARG A 83 -13.44 14.39 28.96
C ARG A 83 -12.09 13.92 29.50
N ALA A 84 -11.78 14.20 30.77
CA ALA A 84 -10.53 13.79 31.40
C ALA A 84 -10.39 12.26 31.41
N THR A 85 -11.46 11.55 31.78
CA THR A 85 -11.49 10.09 31.83
C THR A 85 -11.30 9.48 30.43
N VAL A 86 -12.01 9.99 29.42
CA VAL A 86 -11.91 9.52 28.03
C VAL A 86 -10.50 9.76 27.48
N LEU A 87 -9.94 10.95 27.67
CA LEU A 87 -8.59 11.27 27.21
C LEU A 87 -7.53 10.39 27.88
N ASN A 88 -7.65 10.17 29.20
CA ASN A 88 -6.74 9.29 29.93
C ASN A 88 -6.81 7.85 29.41
N ILE A 89 -8.00 7.29 29.19
CA ILE A 89 -8.14 5.93 28.65
C ILE A 89 -7.55 5.85 27.23
N VAL A 90 -7.84 6.83 26.38
CA VAL A 90 -7.34 6.88 25.01
C VAL A 90 -5.81 6.94 24.97
N ILE A 91 -5.19 7.76 25.81
CA ILE A 91 -3.74 7.95 25.85
C ILE A 91 -3.05 6.78 26.56
N ALA A 92 -3.54 6.35 27.71
CA ALA A 92 -2.90 5.32 28.53
C ALA A 92 -3.12 3.90 27.98
N VAL A 93 -4.21 3.66 27.26
CA VAL A 93 -4.59 2.31 26.78
C VAL A 93 -4.70 2.26 25.26
N GLY A 94 -5.45 3.18 24.66
CA GLY A 94 -5.71 3.19 23.22
C GLY A 94 -4.44 3.30 22.37
N TRP A 95 -3.59 4.28 22.68
CA TRP A 95 -2.32 4.50 21.97
C TRP A 95 -1.33 3.35 22.11
N PRO A 96 -1.02 2.84 23.32
CA PRO A 96 -0.14 1.68 23.49
C PRO A 96 -0.64 0.43 22.78
N ILE A 97 -1.93 0.08 22.90
CA ILE A 97 -2.50 -1.10 22.23
C ILE A 97 -2.36 -0.97 20.71
N MET A 98 -2.67 0.21 20.17
CA MET A 98 -2.54 0.47 18.74
C MET A 98 -1.08 0.36 18.27
N MET A 99 -0.13 0.95 19.01
CA MET A 99 1.30 0.88 18.71
C MET A 99 1.83 -0.55 18.78
N ILE A 100 1.50 -1.29 19.84
CA ILE A 100 1.88 -2.70 19.99
C ILE A 100 1.30 -3.52 18.82
N GLY A 101 0.03 -3.33 18.49
CA GLY A 101 -0.60 -4.02 17.36
C GLY A 101 0.10 -3.76 16.03
N VAL A 102 0.50 -2.52 15.77
CA VAL A 102 1.28 -2.13 14.59
C VAL A 102 2.66 -2.78 14.55
N VAL A 103 3.42 -2.71 15.65
CA VAL A 103 4.78 -3.25 15.74
C VAL A 103 4.75 -4.78 15.64
N VAL A 104 3.89 -5.45 16.41
CA VAL A 104 3.75 -6.91 16.39
C VAL A 104 3.35 -7.39 15.00
N THR A 105 2.38 -6.73 14.35
CA THR A 105 1.99 -7.06 12.98
C THR A 105 3.15 -6.86 12.01
N GLY A 106 3.88 -5.75 12.10
CA GLY A 106 5.03 -5.47 11.24
C GLY A 106 6.13 -6.52 11.37
N VAL A 107 6.50 -6.87 12.60
CA VAL A 107 7.52 -7.90 12.89
C VAL A 107 7.06 -9.27 12.39
N TYR A 108 5.82 -9.66 12.66
CA TYR A 108 5.25 -10.92 12.21
C TYR A 108 5.26 -11.04 10.67
N VAL A 109 4.81 -10.00 9.97
CA VAL A 109 4.78 -9.94 8.51
C VAL A 109 6.20 -10.01 7.95
N ALA A 110 7.13 -9.24 8.50
CA ALA A 110 8.52 -9.22 8.03
C ALA A 110 9.18 -10.59 8.17
N TRP A 111 9.02 -11.24 9.32
CA TRP A 111 9.57 -12.57 9.59
C TRP A 111 8.96 -13.63 8.67
N LYS A 112 7.63 -13.65 8.56
CA LYS A 112 6.91 -14.67 7.79
C LYS A 112 7.17 -14.54 6.29
N VAL A 113 7.14 -13.32 5.73
CA VAL A 113 7.44 -13.10 4.31
C VAL A 113 8.89 -13.46 4.00
N LYS A 114 9.86 -13.06 4.85
CA LYS A 114 11.26 -13.41 4.64
C LYS A 114 11.46 -14.92 4.57
N ARG A 115 10.81 -15.67 5.46
CA ARG A 115 10.90 -17.14 5.52
C ARG A 115 10.26 -17.82 4.30
N GLU A 116 9.10 -17.33 3.85
CA GLU A 116 8.40 -17.87 2.68
C GLU A 116 9.12 -17.55 1.36
N VAL A 117 9.74 -16.36 1.26
CA VAL A 117 10.57 -16.00 0.09
C VAL A 117 11.81 -16.87 0.05
N ALA A 118 12.51 -17.04 1.18
CA ALA A 118 13.69 -17.90 1.24
C ALA A 118 13.38 -19.36 0.84
N SER A 119 12.18 -19.86 1.14
CA SER A 119 11.78 -21.23 0.79
C SER A 119 11.29 -21.38 -0.65
N LYS A 120 10.66 -20.36 -1.24
CA LYS A 120 10.02 -20.44 -2.57
C LYS A 120 10.88 -19.84 -3.69
N LEU A 121 11.79 -18.93 -3.35
CA LEU A 121 12.64 -18.17 -4.26
C LEU A 121 14.08 -18.18 -3.70
N PRO A 122 14.77 -19.34 -3.72
CA PRO A 122 16.11 -19.47 -3.15
C PRO A 122 17.16 -18.64 -3.90
N ASP A 123 16.96 -18.39 -5.20
CA ASP A 123 17.88 -17.61 -6.05
C ASP A 123 17.74 -16.08 -5.88
N GLU A 124 16.77 -15.62 -5.09
CA GLU A 124 16.44 -14.21 -4.95
C GLU A 124 16.91 -13.59 -3.64
N SER A 125 17.24 -12.30 -3.71
CA SER A 125 17.68 -11.57 -2.53
C SER A 125 16.52 -11.33 -1.56
N VAL A 126 16.56 -12.02 -0.42
CA VAL A 126 15.67 -11.78 0.72
C VAL A 126 15.97 -10.46 1.46
N LYS A 127 17.07 -9.77 1.12
CA LYS A 127 17.51 -8.57 1.83
C LYS A 127 16.50 -7.44 1.69
N GLY A 128 15.97 -6.98 2.82
CA GLY A 128 15.00 -5.88 2.90
C GLY A 128 13.57 -6.21 2.45
N VAL A 129 13.28 -7.45 2.02
CA VAL A 129 11.95 -7.88 1.58
C VAL A 129 10.95 -7.88 2.75
N GLY A 130 11.38 -8.38 3.92
CA GLY A 130 10.57 -8.36 5.13
C GLY A 130 10.22 -6.94 5.59
N PHE A 131 11.19 -6.03 5.61
CA PHE A 131 10.95 -4.62 5.98
C PHE A 131 9.96 -3.94 5.04
N TYR A 132 10.09 -4.18 3.73
CA TYR A 132 9.14 -3.69 2.75
C TYR A 132 7.73 -4.26 2.93
N ALA A 133 7.61 -5.56 3.23
CA ALA A 133 6.33 -6.18 3.53
C ALA A 133 5.67 -5.54 4.76
N ALA A 134 6.45 -5.27 5.80
CA ALA A 134 5.98 -4.58 7.01
C ALA A 134 5.50 -3.16 6.70
N MET A 135 6.27 -2.36 5.95
CA MET A 135 5.87 -1.02 5.53
C MET A 135 4.58 -1.04 4.69
N ARG A 136 4.44 -2.02 3.80
CA ARG A 136 3.22 -2.20 3.00
C ARG A 136 2.03 -2.61 3.85
N ALA A 137 2.24 -3.40 4.91
CA ALA A 137 1.19 -3.82 5.83
C ALA A 137 0.57 -2.63 6.59
N LEU A 138 1.35 -1.58 6.86
CA LEU A 138 0.89 -0.36 7.55
C LEU A 138 0.02 0.54 6.66
N GLN A 139 0.22 0.49 5.34
CA GLN A 139 -0.57 1.28 4.41
C GLN A 139 -1.99 0.71 4.29
N ILE A 140 -2.97 1.61 4.16
CA ILE A 140 -4.35 1.22 3.87
C ILE A 140 -4.41 0.61 2.48
N ARG A 141 -5.09 -0.53 2.35
CA ARG A 141 -5.26 -1.29 1.12
C ARG A 141 -5.63 -0.46 -0.12
N LYS A 142 -6.54 0.53 0.03
CA LYS A 142 -6.97 1.43 -1.06
C LYS A 142 -5.94 2.49 -1.44
N LEU A 143 -5.04 2.85 -0.52
CA LEU A 143 -3.99 3.86 -0.70
C LEU A 143 -2.63 3.22 -1.05
N ARG A 144 -2.52 1.88 -1.01
CA ARG A 144 -1.31 1.16 -1.40
C ARG A 144 -1.00 1.41 -2.88
N PHE A 145 0.22 1.87 -3.13
CA PHE A 145 0.78 1.98 -4.46
C PHE A 145 1.93 0.98 -4.59
N PRO A 146 2.00 0.13 -5.63
CA PRO A 146 1.01 -0.19 -6.68
C PRO A 146 -0.28 -0.83 -6.10
N PRO A 147 -1.41 -0.77 -6.84
CA PRO A 147 -2.69 -1.32 -6.36
C PRO A 147 -2.60 -2.83 -6.10
N PRO A 148 -3.37 -3.35 -5.13
CA PRO A 148 -3.35 -4.76 -4.79
C PRO A 148 -3.94 -5.62 -5.91
N THR A 149 -3.17 -6.60 -6.38
CA THR A 149 -3.56 -7.55 -7.45
C THR A 149 -4.43 -8.71 -6.93
N VAL A 150 -4.42 -8.95 -5.62
CA VAL A 150 -5.14 -10.05 -4.97
C VAL A 150 -6.07 -9.55 -3.87
N ALA A 151 -7.30 -10.07 -3.84
CA ALA A 151 -8.32 -9.86 -2.81
C ALA A 151 -7.95 -10.58 -1.49
N PRO A 152 -8.51 -10.17 -0.33
CA PRO A 152 -8.34 -10.94 0.89
C PRO A 152 -8.87 -12.38 0.68
N GLY A 153 -8.09 -13.39 1.06
CA GLY A 153 -8.38 -14.80 0.77
C GLY A 153 -7.79 -15.31 -0.55
N GLY A 154 -6.94 -14.54 -1.23
CA GLY A 154 -6.14 -15.01 -2.36
C GLY A 154 -6.86 -15.02 -3.71
N LYS A 155 -8.11 -14.55 -3.79
CA LYS A 155 -8.82 -14.41 -5.07
C LYS A 155 -8.17 -13.30 -5.92
N PRO A 156 -7.88 -13.48 -7.21
CA PRO A 156 -7.40 -12.40 -8.07
C PRO A 156 -8.40 -11.23 -8.07
N VAL A 157 -7.91 -9.99 -7.98
CA VAL A 157 -8.78 -8.82 -8.18
C VAL A 157 -9.10 -8.76 -9.66
N THR A 158 -10.36 -9.02 -10.01
CA THR A 158 -10.84 -8.86 -11.39
C THR A 158 -10.62 -7.41 -11.81
N PRO A 159 -9.88 -7.15 -12.92
CA PRO A 159 -9.75 -5.81 -13.45
C PRO A 159 -11.15 -5.27 -13.75
N LYS A 160 -11.50 -4.11 -13.18
CA LYS A 160 -12.75 -3.43 -13.53
C LYS A 160 -12.61 -3.01 -15.00
N ARG A 161 -13.37 -3.67 -15.89
CA ARG A 161 -13.45 -3.34 -17.32
C ARG A 161 -13.93 -1.91 -17.50
#